data_AF-A0A3M1QM97-F1
#
_entry.id   AF-A0A3M1QM97-F1
#
_cell.length_a   1.000
_cell.length_b   1.000
_cell.length_c   1.000
_cell.angle_alpha   90.00
_cell.angle_beta   90.00
_cell.angle_gamma   90.00
#
_symmetry.space_group_name_H-M   'P 1'
#
loop_
_entity.id
_entity.type
_entity.pdbx_description
1 polymer ?
#
loop_
_entity_poly.entity_id
_entity_poly.type
_entity_poly.pdbx_seq_one_letter_code
_entity_poly.pdbx_strand_id
1 'polypeptide(L)'
;IVTELRSRVESLYGDSSRRLVADTLAALGVQHARVEMDDAGALPFVIQARIEAAVRRAGADVGLGVLPEWAPNTREPTRRDRFRRSRLYLPGNEPKFMLNAGLHRPDGVILDLEDSVAPTVKDEARLLVRNALRAVDFRGAERMVRINQGDLGLDDLNVVAAQNVHVVLIPKVEDPEQVRAVDERLDQILASTGAEFSKPLLMPIIESARGALRAFEIATASPNICALTIGLEDYTADIGAQRTTEGRESFWARCQVVNAARAAGVQPIDTVYSDVADVEGLRAAVLEARGLGFEGKGCIHPRQIRVIHEAFAPGPDEVEKARRIVAAFEEAQARGLAAVALGSKMIDPPVVRRAQRTVQLAEARE
;
A
#
# COMPACT_ATOMS: atom_id res chain seq x y z
N ILE A 1 -34.77 -15.36 12.60
CA ILE A 1 -34.11 -14.05 12.36
C ILE A 1 -35.17 -13.05 11.96
N VAL A 2 -35.21 -11.88 12.61
CA VAL A 2 -36.08 -10.76 12.23
C VAL A 2 -35.18 -9.60 11.84
N THR A 3 -35.35 -9.07 10.64
CA THR A 3 -34.54 -7.94 10.15
C THR A 3 -35.45 -6.74 9.91
N GLU A 4 -35.18 -5.65 10.59
CA GLU A 4 -35.77 -4.33 10.38
C GLU A 4 -34.80 -3.51 9.53
N LEU A 5 -35.08 -3.45 8.23
CA LEU A 5 -34.28 -2.71 7.26
C LEU A 5 -34.93 -1.36 6.98
N ARG A 6 -34.14 -0.30 7.09
CA ARG A 6 -34.44 1.04 6.59
C ARG A 6 -33.42 1.37 5.51
N SER A 7 -33.80 1.23 4.23
CA SER A 7 -32.87 1.44 3.11
C SER A 7 -33.35 2.53 2.14
N ARG A 8 -32.42 3.40 1.71
CA ARG A 8 -32.69 4.35 0.61
C ARG A 8 -32.89 3.66 -0.75
N VAL A 9 -32.51 2.39 -0.87
CA VAL A 9 -32.64 1.59 -2.08
C VAL A 9 -33.51 0.35 -1.87
N GLU A 10 -34.39 0.37 -0.86
CA GLU A 10 -35.21 -0.77 -0.47
C GLU A 10 -36.08 -1.30 -1.61
N SER A 11 -36.64 -0.42 -2.44
CA SER A 11 -37.48 -0.82 -3.59
C SER A 11 -36.72 -1.62 -4.65
N LEU A 12 -35.39 -1.51 -4.70
CA LEU A 12 -34.54 -2.20 -5.67
C LEU A 12 -33.86 -3.42 -5.07
N TYR A 13 -33.38 -3.33 -3.82
CA TYR A 13 -32.50 -4.31 -3.21
C TYR A 13 -32.95 -4.83 -1.83
N GLY A 14 -34.12 -4.43 -1.34
CA GLY A 14 -34.60 -4.77 0.01
C GLY A 14 -34.64 -6.28 0.28
N ASP A 15 -35.23 -7.05 -0.64
CA ASP A 15 -35.34 -8.51 -0.51
C ASP A 15 -33.96 -9.19 -0.56
N SER A 16 -33.09 -8.76 -1.47
CA SER A 16 -31.73 -9.30 -1.56
C SER A 16 -30.91 -8.97 -0.31
N SER A 17 -31.05 -7.76 0.24
CA SER A 17 -30.33 -7.35 1.45
C SER A 17 -30.82 -8.13 2.67
N ARG A 18 -32.13 -8.34 2.83
CA ARG A 18 -32.69 -9.17 3.91
C ARG A 18 -32.23 -10.62 3.81
N ARG A 19 -32.21 -11.19 2.60
CA ARG A 19 -31.70 -12.55 2.35
C ARG A 19 -30.22 -12.65 2.70
N LEU A 20 -29.40 -11.70 2.23
CA LEU A 20 -27.97 -11.67 2.52
C LEU A 20 -27.70 -11.60 4.03
N VAL A 21 -28.44 -10.77 4.78
CA VAL A 21 -28.34 -10.70 6.24
C VAL A 21 -28.67 -12.06 6.89
N ALA A 22 -29.78 -12.68 6.48
CA ALA A 22 -30.19 -13.98 7.00
C ALA A 22 -29.15 -15.08 6.71
N ASP A 23 -28.66 -15.15 5.47
CA ASP A 23 -27.66 -16.13 5.04
C ASP A 23 -26.32 -15.93 5.77
N THR A 24 -25.91 -14.66 5.94
CA THR A 24 -24.69 -14.33 6.68
C THR A 24 -24.81 -14.74 8.15
N LEU A 25 -25.92 -14.42 8.81
CA LEU A 25 -26.16 -14.82 10.19
C LEU A 25 -26.20 -16.34 10.36
N ALA A 26 -26.87 -17.05 9.44
CA ALA A 26 -26.91 -18.50 9.44
C ALA A 26 -25.51 -19.12 9.28
N ALA A 27 -24.69 -18.58 8.37
CA ALA A 27 -23.31 -19.01 8.18
C ALA A 27 -22.40 -18.70 9.38
N LEU A 28 -22.72 -17.66 10.16
CA LEU A 28 -22.08 -17.35 11.45
C LEU A 28 -22.64 -18.18 12.62
N GLY A 29 -23.55 -19.13 12.38
CA GLY A 29 -24.16 -19.97 13.41
C GLY A 29 -25.27 -19.29 14.24
N VAL A 30 -25.74 -18.11 13.83
CA VAL A 30 -26.76 -17.34 14.55
C VAL A 30 -28.16 -17.74 14.09
N GLN A 31 -28.87 -18.51 14.91
CA GLN A 31 -30.23 -18.99 14.62
C GLN A 31 -31.32 -17.96 14.96
N HIS A 32 -31.10 -17.19 16.03
CA HIS A 32 -32.07 -16.24 16.57
C HIS A 32 -31.41 -14.87 16.79
N ALA A 33 -31.83 -13.88 16.02
CA ALA A 33 -31.39 -12.49 16.15
C ALA A 33 -32.48 -11.53 15.71
N ARG A 34 -32.50 -10.34 16.31
CA ARG A 34 -33.17 -9.15 15.79
C ARG A 34 -32.08 -8.23 15.24
N VAL A 35 -32.17 -7.90 13.96
CA VAL A 35 -31.21 -7.03 13.27
C VAL A 35 -31.91 -5.74 12.90
N GLU A 36 -31.36 -4.62 13.35
CA GLU A 36 -31.74 -3.29 12.87
C GLU A 36 -30.64 -2.82 11.92
N MET A 37 -31.03 -2.45 10.69
CA MET A 37 -30.09 -2.06 9.64
C MET A 37 -30.56 -0.79 8.94
N ASP A 38 -29.76 0.28 9.09
CA ASP A 38 -29.86 1.49 8.28
C ASP A 38 -28.91 1.39 7.08
N ASP A 39 -29.46 1.39 5.88
CA ASP A 39 -28.71 1.18 4.64
C ASP A 39 -28.89 2.33 3.63
N ALA A 40 -27.81 2.60 2.90
CA ALA A 40 -27.76 3.61 1.85
C ALA A 40 -27.19 3.04 0.54
N GLY A 41 -27.38 1.74 0.29
CA GLY A 41 -26.86 1.05 -0.89
C GLY A 41 -25.50 0.41 -0.67
N ALA A 42 -25.27 -0.16 0.52
CA ALA A 42 -24.06 -0.92 0.81
C ALA A 42 -23.97 -2.19 -0.06
N LEU A 43 -22.77 -2.48 -0.55
CA LEU A 43 -22.51 -3.69 -1.34
C LEU A 43 -22.47 -4.94 -0.45
N PRO A 44 -22.67 -6.15 -1.02
CA PRO A 44 -22.75 -7.37 -0.23
C PRO A 44 -21.59 -7.61 0.74
N PHE A 45 -20.35 -7.37 0.29
CA PHE A 45 -19.16 -7.57 1.11
C PHE A 45 -19.10 -6.63 2.33
N VAL A 46 -19.72 -5.44 2.22
CA VAL A 46 -19.82 -4.44 3.30
C VAL A 46 -20.88 -4.88 4.31
N ILE A 47 -22.05 -5.29 3.83
CA ILE A 47 -23.14 -5.79 4.69
C ILE A 47 -22.63 -7.00 5.48
N GLN A 48 -21.99 -7.96 4.82
CA GLN A 48 -21.41 -9.15 5.45
C GLN A 48 -20.39 -8.80 6.55
N ALA A 49 -19.44 -7.89 6.26
CA ALA A 49 -18.44 -7.47 7.23
C ALA A 49 -19.06 -6.83 8.47
N ARG A 50 -20.08 -5.96 8.29
CA ARG A 50 -20.75 -5.27 9.39
C ARG A 50 -21.64 -6.18 10.24
N ILE A 51 -22.32 -7.13 9.61
CA ILE A 51 -23.06 -8.17 10.33
C ILE A 51 -22.10 -9.02 11.15
N GLU A 52 -20.99 -9.46 10.57
CA GLU A 52 -19.97 -10.22 11.30
C GLU A 52 -19.38 -9.41 12.47
N ALA A 53 -19.09 -8.13 12.27
CA ALA A 53 -18.62 -7.24 13.34
C ALA A 53 -19.64 -7.17 14.48
N ALA A 54 -20.93 -6.97 14.18
CA ALA A 54 -21.99 -6.93 15.17
C ALA A 54 -22.13 -8.26 15.93
N VAL A 55 -22.03 -9.40 15.24
CA VAL A 55 -22.08 -10.74 15.85
C VAL A 55 -20.89 -10.97 16.79
N ARG A 56 -19.67 -10.61 16.37
CA ARG A 56 -18.48 -10.69 17.23
C ARG A 56 -18.59 -9.79 18.46
N ARG A 57 -19.07 -8.56 18.30
CA ARG A 57 -19.31 -7.62 19.42
C ARG A 57 -20.37 -8.12 20.40
N ALA A 58 -21.31 -8.96 19.94
CA ALA A 58 -22.28 -9.63 20.79
C ALA A 58 -21.69 -10.85 21.55
N GLY A 59 -20.40 -11.15 21.38
CA GLY A 59 -19.68 -12.20 22.12
C GLY A 59 -19.65 -13.57 21.45
N ALA A 60 -20.10 -13.68 20.19
CA ALA A 60 -20.04 -14.94 19.45
C ALA A 60 -18.63 -15.18 18.88
N ASP A 61 -18.10 -16.39 19.11
CA ASP A 61 -16.93 -16.88 18.39
C ASP A 61 -17.37 -17.47 17.05
N VAL A 62 -16.95 -16.81 15.98
CA VAL A 62 -17.30 -17.17 14.59
C VAL A 62 -16.08 -17.64 13.78
N GLY A 63 -14.94 -17.91 14.43
CA GLY A 63 -13.72 -18.34 13.77
C GLY A 63 -13.28 -17.38 12.66
N LEU A 64 -13.08 -17.89 11.44
CA LEU A 64 -12.74 -17.09 10.25
C LEU A 64 -13.89 -16.21 9.72
N GLY A 65 -15.11 -16.41 10.24
CA GLY A 65 -16.29 -15.67 9.81
C GLY A 65 -16.78 -16.03 8.42
N VAL A 66 -17.50 -15.11 7.79
CA VAL A 66 -18.06 -15.29 6.44
C VAL A 66 -17.20 -14.55 5.44
N LEU A 67 -16.59 -15.31 4.54
CA LEU A 67 -15.74 -14.78 3.47
C LEU A 67 -16.55 -14.60 2.18
N PRO A 68 -16.54 -13.42 1.55
CA PRO A 68 -17.11 -13.22 0.22
C PRO A 68 -16.49 -14.15 -0.82
N GLU A 69 -17.18 -14.41 -1.91
CA GLU A 69 -16.56 -15.05 -3.07
C GLU A 69 -15.44 -14.17 -3.65
N TRP A 70 -14.48 -14.80 -4.32
CA TRP A 70 -13.42 -14.07 -5.01
C TRP A 70 -13.97 -13.42 -6.28
N ALA A 71 -13.78 -12.12 -6.42
CA ALA A 71 -14.05 -11.42 -7.67
C ALA A 71 -12.99 -11.79 -8.73
N PRO A 72 -13.26 -11.54 -10.03
CA PRO A 72 -12.25 -11.69 -11.07
C PRO A 72 -11.01 -10.83 -10.77
N ASN A 73 -9.83 -11.29 -11.19
CA ASN A 73 -8.54 -10.59 -11.05
C ASN A 73 -8.06 -10.32 -9.61
N THR A 74 -8.76 -10.78 -8.57
CA THR A 74 -8.33 -10.66 -7.17
C THR A 74 -7.50 -11.85 -6.68
N ARG A 75 -7.07 -12.73 -7.58
CA ARG A 75 -6.18 -13.85 -7.23
C ARG A 75 -4.76 -13.69 -7.76
N GLU A 76 -4.52 -12.69 -8.60
CA GLU A 76 -3.21 -12.44 -9.21
C GLU A 76 -2.13 -12.13 -8.16
N PRO A 77 -0.89 -12.63 -8.34
CA PRO A 77 0.22 -12.33 -7.44
C PRO A 77 0.81 -10.94 -7.72
N THR A 78 1.63 -10.45 -6.79
CA THR A 78 2.50 -9.28 -7.01
C THR A 78 3.93 -9.70 -7.34
N ARG A 79 4.76 -8.73 -7.73
CA ARG A 79 6.21 -8.92 -7.94
C ARG A 79 6.98 -7.94 -7.07
N ARG A 80 8.15 -8.37 -6.59
CA ARG A 80 9.03 -7.56 -5.73
C ARG A 80 9.47 -6.25 -6.40
N ASP A 81 9.82 -6.32 -7.68
CA ASP A 81 10.43 -5.27 -8.49
C ASP A 81 9.44 -4.35 -9.21
N ARG A 82 8.13 -4.53 -9.05
CA ARG A 82 7.12 -3.67 -9.69
C ARG A 82 7.24 -2.21 -9.27
N PHE A 83 6.75 -1.31 -10.12
CA PHE A 83 6.67 0.10 -9.81
C PHE A 83 5.66 0.41 -8.69
N ARG A 84 6.03 1.37 -7.84
CA ARG A 84 5.23 1.89 -6.72
C ARG A 84 5.24 3.42 -6.70
N ARG A 85 5.13 4.05 -7.88
CA ARG A 85 5.20 5.51 -8.07
C ARG A 85 4.13 6.22 -7.26
N SER A 86 2.91 5.69 -7.27
CA SER A 86 1.77 6.19 -6.50
C SER A 86 1.16 5.09 -5.62
N ARG A 87 0.89 5.44 -4.36
CA ARG A 87 0.21 4.54 -3.41
C ARG A 87 -0.96 5.27 -2.75
N LEU A 88 -2.18 4.92 -3.12
CA LEU A 88 -3.40 5.60 -2.69
C LEU A 88 -3.87 5.08 -1.33
N TYR A 89 -3.81 5.91 -0.30
CA TYR A 89 -4.35 5.62 1.03
C TYR A 89 -5.87 5.70 1.02
N LEU A 90 -6.51 4.65 1.54
CA LEU A 90 -7.95 4.51 1.65
C LEU A 90 -8.29 4.04 3.08
N PRO A 91 -9.09 4.79 3.85
CA PRO A 91 -9.48 4.36 5.19
C PRO A 91 -10.24 3.03 5.14
N GLY A 92 -9.82 2.06 5.95
CA GLY A 92 -10.36 0.70 5.97
C GLY A 92 -11.82 0.61 6.40
N ASN A 93 -12.31 1.61 7.12
CA ASN A 93 -13.71 1.76 7.53
C ASN A 93 -14.60 2.50 6.51
N GLU A 94 -14.04 2.98 5.40
CA GLU A 94 -14.73 3.77 4.37
C GLU A 94 -14.76 3.02 3.02
N PRO A 95 -15.56 1.93 2.89
CA PRO A 95 -15.55 1.06 1.71
C PRO A 95 -15.96 1.78 0.42
N LYS A 96 -16.69 2.91 0.52
CA LYS A 96 -17.05 3.76 -0.62
C LYS A 96 -15.83 4.22 -1.43
N PHE A 97 -14.67 4.41 -0.79
CA PHE A 97 -13.45 4.82 -1.47
C PHE A 97 -12.72 3.65 -2.15
N MET A 98 -12.97 2.41 -1.71
CA MET A 98 -12.32 1.21 -2.26
C MET A 98 -12.85 0.88 -3.66
N LEU A 99 -14.17 1.00 -3.87
CA LEU A 99 -14.87 0.52 -5.08
C LEU A 99 -14.30 1.09 -6.38
N ASN A 100 -13.99 2.39 -6.37
CA ASN A 100 -13.58 3.13 -7.56
C ASN A 100 -12.07 3.41 -7.58
N ALA A 101 -11.32 3.00 -6.55
CA ALA A 101 -9.90 3.30 -6.44
C ALA A 101 -9.11 2.82 -7.67
N GLY A 102 -9.38 1.59 -8.14
CA GLY A 102 -8.73 1.00 -9.32
C GLY A 102 -8.99 1.75 -10.63
N LEU A 103 -10.10 2.49 -10.75
CA LEU A 103 -10.41 3.27 -11.96
C LEU A 103 -9.39 4.39 -12.21
N HIS A 104 -8.75 4.86 -11.14
CA HIS A 104 -7.74 5.92 -11.20
C HIS A 104 -6.33 5.39 -11.47
N ARG A 105 -6.17 4.08 -11.66
CA ARG A 105 -4.91 3.39 -11.99
C ARG A 105 -3.72 3.78 -11.07
N PRO A 106 -3.87 3.79 -9.73
CA PRO A 106 -2.70 3.91 -8.88
C PRO A 106 -1.80 2.68 -9.04
N ASP A 107 -0.50 2.81 -8.79
CA ASP A 107 0.38 1.63 -8.78
C ASP A 107 0.05 0.73 -7.57
N GLY A 108 -0.40 1.30 -6.46
CA GLY A 108 -0.88 0.56 -5.29
C GLY A 108 -2.05 1.24 -4.58
N VAL A 109 -2.89 0.44 -3.92
CA VAL A 109 -3.93 0.89 -3.00
C VAL A 109 -3.58 0.41 -1.60
N ILE A 110 -3.54 1.33 -0.63
CA ILE A 110 -3.30 1.04 0.77
C ILE A 110 -4.65 1.08 1.47
N LEU A 111 -5.14 -0.10 1.85
CA LEU A 111 -6.28 -0.27 2.74
C LEU A 111 -5.78 -0.06 4.17
N ASP A 112 -6.11 1.08 4.75
CA ASP A 112 -5.51 1.55 5.99
C ASP A 112 -6.32 1.14 7.22
N LEU A 113 -5.70 0.45 8.18
CA LEU A 113 -6.30 0.05 9.46
C LEU A 113 -5.81 0.91 10.63
N GLU A 114 -4.91 1.86 10.37
CA GLU A 114 -4.16 2.56 11.39
C GLU A 114 -4.69 3.99 11.62
N ASP A 115 -3.95 5.07 11.30
CA ASP A 115 -4.31 6.42 11.73
C ASP A 115 -5.62 6.96 11.12
N SER A 116 -6.04 6.49 9.95
CA SER A 116 -7.32 6.92 9.36
C SER A 116 -8.55 6.25 9.96
N VAL A 117 -8.37 5.30 10.89
CA VAL A 117 -9.44 4.51 11.49
C VAL A 117 -9.48 4.76 13.00
N ALA A 118 -10.61 5.28 13.48
CA ALA A 118 -10.82 5.50 14.91
C ALA A 118 -10.71 4.19 15.72
N PRO A 119 -10.13 4.20 16.93
CA PRO A 119 -9.90 2.99 17.72
C PRO A 119 -11.15 2.11 17.92
N THR A 120 -12.32 2.73 18.09
CA THR A 120 -13.61 2.07 18.37
C THR A 120 -14.17 1.27 17.19
N VAL A 121 -13.62 1.43 15.99
CA VAL A 121 -14.13 0.77 14.76
C VAL A 121 -13.06 -0.04 14.02
N LYS A 122 -11.87 -0.23 14.61
CA LYS A 122 -10.78 -1.02 13.99
C LYS A 122 -11.16 -2.49 13.78
N ASP A 123 -12.01 -3.04 14.65
CA ASP A 123 -12.57 -4.39 14.54
C ASP A 123 -13.50 -4.57 13.34
N GLU A 124 -14.35 -3.58 13.05
CA GLU A 124 -15.14 -3.57 11.82
C GLU A 124 -14.25 -3.33 10.59
N ALA A 125 -13.30 -2.40 10.69
CA ALA A 125 -12.43 -2.01 9.58
C ALA A 125 -11.60 -3.19 9.04
N ARG A 126 -11.03 -4.03 9.90
CA ARG A 126 -10.28 -5.21 9.44
C ARG A 126 -11.15 -6.22 8.68
N LEU A 127 -12.41 -6.38 9.06
CA LEU A 127 -13.36 -7.24 8.35
C LEU A 127 -13.76 -6.64 7.00
N LEU A 128 -13.94 -5.32 6.94
CA LEU A 128 -14.18 -4.60 5.68
C LEU A 128 -13.00 -4.74 4.72
N VAL A 129 -11.78 -4.54 5.20
CA VAL A 129 -10.55 -4.70 4.42
C VAL A 129 -10.41 -6.15 3.93
N ARG A 130 -10.58 -7.14 4.81
CA ARG A 130 -10.60 -8.57 4.47
C ARG A 130 -11.56 -8.87 3.32
N ASN A 131 -12.78 -8.37 3.43
CA ASN A 131 -13.82 -8.62 2.46
C ASN A 131 -13.54 -7.87 1.14
N ALA A 132 -13.01 -6.66 1.20
CA ALA A 132 -12.64 -5.88 0.02
C ALA A 132 -11.50 -6.53 -0.78
N LEU A 133 -10.51 -7.12 -0.11
CA LEU A 133 -9.41 -7.84 -0.77
C LEU A 133 -9.89 -9.00 -1.67
N ARG A 134 -11.06 -9.56 -1.34
CA ARG A 134 -11.71 -10.64 -2.08
C ARG A 134 -12.71 -10.14 -3.11
N ALA A 135 -13.48 -9.11 -2.79
CA ALA A 135 -14.65 -8.70 -3.56
C ALA A 135 -14.42 -7.50 -4.49
N VAL A 136 -13.31 -6.76 -4.35
CA VAL A 136 -13.04 -5.54 -5.12
C VAL A 136 -11.90 -5.77 -6.11
N ASP A 137 -12.20 -5.64 -7.41
CA ASP A 137 -11.19 -5.61 -8.46
C ASP A 137 -10.52 -4.23 -8.53
N PHE A 138 -9.30 -4.14 -8.02
CA PHE A 138 -8.47 -2.93 -8.05
C PHE A 138 -7.74 -2.71 -9.38
N ARG A 139 -8.12 -3.43 -10.44
CA ARG A 139 -7.68 -3.24 -11.83
C ARG A 139 -6.16 -3.27 -12.00
N GLY A 140 -5.50 -4.20 -11.31
CA GLY A 140 -4.04 -4.40 -11.34
C GLY A 140 -3.23 -3.58 -10.34
N ALA A 141 -3.86 -2.66 -9.60
CA ALA A 141 -3.17 -1.96 -8.51
C ALA A 141 -2.70 -2.95 -7.43
N GLU A 142 -1.53 -2.69 -6.84
CA GLU A 142 -1.02 -3.53 -5.75
C GLU A 142 -1.93 -3.40 -4.53
N ARG A 143 -2.37 -4.53 -3.97
CA ARG A 143 -3.22 -4.56 -2.79
C ARG A 143 -2.36 -4.51 -1.55
N MET A 144 -2.29 -3.34 -0.93
CA MET A 144 -1.49 -3.10 0.26
C MET A 144 -2.42 -2.94 1.46
N VAL A 145 -1.97 -3.38 2.64
CA VAL A 145 -2.66 -3.11 3.92
C VAL A 145 -1.68 -2.46 4.86
N ARG A 146 -2.04 -1.28 5.41
CA ARG A 146 -1.31 -0.71 6.55
C ARG A 146 -1.97 -1.22 7.83
N ILE A 147 -1.27 -2.10 8.52
CA ILE A 147 -1.72 -2.67 9.79
C ILE A 147 -1.53 -1.66 10.93
N ASN A 148 -2.11 -1.93 12.09
CA ASN A 148 -1.78 -1.21 13.31
C ASN A 148 -0.35 -1.51 13.81
N GLN A 149 0.16 -0.69 14.73
CA GLN A 149 1.42 -0.94 15.42
C GLN A 149 1.25 -2.02 16.50
N GLY A 150 2.28 -2.82 16.75
CA GLY A 150 2.34 -3.76 17.87
C GLY A 150 1.34 -4.91 17.76
N ASP A 151 0.83 -5.37 18.92
CA ASP A 151 -0.05 -6.53 19.02
C ASP A 151 -1.33 -6.39 18.17
N LEU A 152 -1.90 -5.18 18.12
CA LEU A 152 -3.08 -4.90 17.30
C LEU A 152 -2.80 -5.10 15.80
N GLY A 153 -1.57 -4.83 15.36
CA GLY A 153 -1.14 -5.13 14.00
C GLY A 153 -1.07 -6.63 13.72
N LEU A 154 -0.59 -7.42 14.69
CA LEU A 154 -0.57 -8.88 14.58
C LEU A 154 -2.00 -9.46 14.53
N ASP A 155 -2.93 -8.84 15.25
CA ASP A 155 -4.36 -9.16 15.16
C ASP A 155 -4.96 -8.83 13.79
N ASP A 156 -4.58 -7.70 13.19
CA ASP A 156 -5.01 -7.37 11.83
C ASP A 156 -4.53 -8.44 10.82
N LEU A 157 -3.29 -8.93 10.95
CA LEU A 157 -2.74 -9.99 10.09
C LEU A 157 -3.57 -11.28 10.15
N ASN A 158 -4.07 -11.66 11.34
CA ASN A 158 -4.91 -12.85 11.50
C ASN A 158 -6.16 -12.81 10.62
N VAL A 159 -6.62 -11.60 10.29
CA VAL A 159 -7.82 -11.38 9.51
C VAL A 159 -7.48 -11.23 8.02
N VAL A 160 -6.42 -10.52 7.66
CA VAL A 160 -6.16 -10.12 6.27
C VAL A 160 -5.10 -10.96 5.53
N ALA A 161 -4.13 -11.56 6.24
CA ALA A 161 -2.92 -12.11 5.60
C ALA A 161 -3.22 -13.24 4.59
N ALA A 162 -4.18 -14.11 4.90
CA ALA A 162 -4.59 -15.21 4.03
C ALA A 162 -5.52 -14.77 2.87
N GLN A 163 -5.82 -13.47 2.73
CA GLN A 163 -6.73 -12.93 1.73
C GLN A 163 -6.01 -12.24 0.55
N ASN A 164 -4.85 -12.77 0.17
CA ASN A 164 -4.06 -12.30 -0.98
C ASN A 164 -3.67 -10.81 -0.90
N VAL A 165 -3.23 -10.38 0.30
CA VAL A 165 -2.54 -9.10 0.48
C VAL A 165 -1.18 -9.19 -0.21
N HIS A 166 -0.87 -8.20 -1.05
CA HIS A 166 0.42 -8.16 -1.74
C HIS A 166 1.52 -7.57 -0.85
N VAL A 167 1.22 -6.50 -0.12
CA VAL A 167 2.18 -5.79 0.73
C VAL A 167 1.55 -5.42 2.07
N VAL A 168 2.25 -5.73 3.16
CA VAL A 168 1.93 -5.24 4.51
C VAL A 168 2.83 -4.04 4.81
N LEU A 169 2.22 -2.89 5.06
CA LEU A 169 2.90 -1.72 5.60
C LEU A 169 2.91 -1.81 7.11
N ILE A 170 4.11 -1.73 7.71
CA ILE A 170 4.30 -1.81 9.15
C ILE A 170 4.56 -0.37 9.64
N PRO A 171 3.63 0.27 10.34
CA PRO A 171 3.81 1.64 10.80
C PRO A 171 4.79 1.71 11.97
N LYS A 172 5.34 2.91 12.19
CA LYS A 172 6.05 3.34 13.40
C LYS A 172 7.15 2.36 13.80
N VAL A 173 7.97 1.95 12.82
CA VAL A 173 9.05 0.97 13.02
C VAL A 173 10.30 1.66 13.52
N GLU A 174 10.78 1.18 14.65
CA GLU A 174 11.95 1.70 15.36
C GLU A 174 12.95 0.60 15.72
N ASP A 175 12.56 -0.66 15.57
CA ASP A 175 13.39 -1.84 15.81
C ASP A 175 13.19 -2.89 14.70
N PRO A 176 14.26 -3.45 14.10
CA PRO A 176 14.17 -4.55 13.15
C PRO A 176 13.42 -5.77 13.71
N GLU A 177 13.40 -6.02 15.03
CA GLU A 177 12.61 -7.11 15.61
C GLU A 177 11.10 -6.94 15.38
N GLN A 178 10.60 -5.71 15.28
CA GLN A 178 9.18 -5.47 14.94
C GLN A 178 8.86 -5.99 13.54
N VAL A 179 9.80 -5.88 12.59
CA VAL A 179 9.64 -6.41 11.24
C VAL A 179 9.71 -7.93 11.23
N ARG A 180 10.64 -8.52 11.99
CA ARG A 180 10.76 -9.98 12.11
C ARG A 180 9.52 -10.61 12.74
N ALA A 181 8.97 -10.00 13.78
CA ALA A 181 7.73 -10.46 14.42
C ALA A 181 6.55 -10.49 13.42
N VAL A 182 6.41 -9.46 12.58
CA VAL A 182 5.41 -9.45 11.50
C VAL A 182 5.68 -10.55 10.47
N ASP A 183 6.93 -10.71 10.04
CA ASP A 183 7.33 -11.70 9.05
C ASP A 183 7.07 -13.15 9.53
N GLU A 184 7.44 -13.45 10.78
CA GLU A 184 7.19 -14.74 11.43
C GLU A 184 5.69 -15.00 11.63
N ARG A 185 4.92 -13.96 12.00
CA ARG A 185 3.48 -14.10 12.15
C ARG A 185 2.81 -14.44 10.82
N LEU A 186 3.26 -13.86 9.72
CA LEU A 186 2.79 -14.21 8.38
C LEU A 186 3.07 -15.69 8.06
N ASP A 187 4.25 -16.22 8.39
CA ASP A 187 4.56 -17.65 8.17
C ASP A 187 3.60 -18.56 8.96
N GLN A 188 3.36 -18.24 10.23
CA GLN A 188 2.43 -18.99 11.08
C GLN A 188 1.01 -19.00 10.52
N ILE A 189 0.51 -17.85 10.07
CA ILE A 189 -0.85 -17.72 9.51
C ILE A 189 -0.96 -18.50 8.20
N LEU A 190 0.00 -18.36 7.29
CA LEU A 190 -0.04 -19.06 6.00
C LEU A 190 0.05 -20.58 6.18
N ALA A 191 0.91 -21.06 7.09
CA ALA A 191 1.02 -22.48 7.41
C ALA A 191 -0.27 -23.05 8.03
N SER A 192 -0.90 -22.32 8.95
CA SER A 192 -2.12 -22.77 9.64
C SER A 192 -3.40 -22.68 8.79
N THR A 193 -3.46 -21.74 7.85
CA THR A 193 -4.63 -21.56 6.98
C THR A 193 -4.57 -22.37 5.69
N GLY A 194 -3.39 -22.91 5.33
CA GLY A 194 -3.17 -23.60 4.06
C GLY A 194 -3.36 -22.69 2.85
N ALA A 195 -3.16 -21.37 3.01
CA ALA A 195 -3.39 -20.41 1.96
C ALA A 195 -2.45 -20.66 0.76
N GLU A 196 -3.03 -20.76 -0.44
CA GLU A 196 -2.28 -21.02 -1.69
C GLU A 196 -1.57 -19.76 -2.24
N PHE A 197 -1.68 -18.62 -1.55
CA PHE A 197 -1.10 -17.36 -2.00
C PHE A 197 0.36 -17.21 -1.54
N SER A 198 1.11 -16.42 -2.30
CA SER A 198 2.45 -16.02 -1.89
C SER A 198 2.43 -15.22 -0.58
N LYS A 199 3.48 -15.36 0.22
CA LYS A 199 3.66 -14.56 1.43
C LYS A 199 3.65 -13.06 1.07
N PRO A 200 2.92 -12.20 1.82
CA PRO A 200 2.94 -10.77 1.59
C PRO A 200 4.36 -10.20 1.69
N LEU A 201 4.69 -9.25 0.81
CA LEU A 201 5.90 -8.43 0.94
C LEU A 201 5.74 -7.44 2.09
N LEU A 202 6.86 -6.94 2.62
CA LEU A 202 6.87 -6.01 3.74
C LEU A 202 7.34 -4.61 3.29
N MET A 203 6.76 -3.59 3.93
CA MET A 203 7.13 -2.19 3.73
C MET A 203 7.12 -1.44 5.07
N PRO A 204 8.23 -1.44 5.82
CA PRO A 204 8.34 -0.68 7.06
C PRO A 204 8.21 0.83 6.80
N ILE A 205 7.48 1.51 7.68
CA ILE A 205 7.37 2.98 7.70
C ILE A 205 8.31 3.52 8.76
N ILE A 206 9.24 4.37 8.32
CA ILE A 206 10.16 5.12 9.17
C ILE A 206 9.55 6.48 9.45
N GLU A 207 9.17 6.71 10.70
CA GLU A 207 8.46 7.93 11.10
C GLU A 207 8.81 8.41 12.52
N SER A 208 10.01 8.07 12.99
CA SER A 208 10.62 8.62 14.20
C SER A 208 12.13 8.83 14.02
N ALA A 209 12.76 9.60 14.91
CA ALA A 209 14.20 9.81 14.95
C ALA A 209 14.96 8.48 15.12
N ARG A 210 14.46 7.62 16.01
CA ARG A 210 15.04 6.30 16.25
C ARG A 210 14.92 5.39 15.03
N GLY A 211 13.75 5.36 14.38
CA GLY A 211 13.55 4.63 13.13
C GLY A 211 14.49 5.12 12.03
N ALA A 212 14.69 6.44 11.91
CA ALA A 212 15.61 7.01 10.92
C ALA A 212 17.07 6.59 11.19
N LEU A 213 17.53 6.64 12.45
CA LEU A 213 18.87 6.18 12.82
C LEU A 213 19.09 4.70 12.49
N ARG A 214 18.07 3.86 12.67
CA ARG A 214 18.13 2.40 12.45
C ARG A 214 17.62 1.94 11.10
N ALA A 215 17.40 2.87 10.16
CA ALA A 215 16.73 2.59 8.89
C ALA A 215 17.35 1.44 8.09
N PHE A 216 18.69 1.30 8.10
CA PHE A 216 19.37 0.20 7.40
C PHE A 216 19.13 -1.16 8.06
N GLU A 217 19.26 -1.24 9.38
CA GLU A 217 18.96 -2.46 10.15
C GLU A 217 17.52 -2.93 9.90
N ILE A 218 16.58 -1.98 9.92
CA ILE A 218 15.16 -2.21 9.63
C ILE A 218 14.99 -2.72 8.20
N ALA A 219 15.65 -2.10 7.22
CA ALA A 219 15.54 -2.48 5.81
C ALA A 219 16.12 -3.86 5.49
N THR A 220 17.04 -4.37 6.32
CA THR A 220 17.64 -5.71 6.19
C THR A 220 17.03 -6.75 7.13
N ALA A 221 16.00 -6.40 7.90
CA ALA A 221 15.45 -7.27 8.93
C ALA A 221 14.78 -8.54 8.39
N SER A 222 14.28 -8.51 7.14
CA SER A 222 13.61 -9.63 6.49
C SER A 222 13.86 -9.65 4.97
N PRO A 223 14.00 -10.85 4.36
CA PRO A 223 14.11 -11.01 2.92
C PRO A 223 12.80 -10.72 2.17
N ASN A 224 11.69 -10.42 2.87
CA ASN A 224 10.40 -10.06 2.27
C ASN A 224 10.19 -8.53 2.17
N ILE A 225 11.09 -7.72 2.70
CA ILE A 225 11.02 -6.26 2.59
C ILE A 225 11.25 -5.84 1.15
N CYS A 226 10.23 -5.23 0.52
CA CYS A 226 10.32 -4.75 -0.87
C CYS A 226 10.61 -3.26 -0.97
N ALA A 227 10.30 -2.50 0.09
CA ALA A 227 10.44 -1.06 0.13
C ALA A 227 10.60 -0.55 1.57
N LEU A 228 11.21 0.63 1.71
CA LEU A 228 11.23 1.42 2.93
C LEU A 228 10.53 2.75 2.63
N THR A 229 9.58 3.15 3.48
CA THR A 229 8.84 4.40 3.29
C THR A 229 9.05 5.35 4.46
N ILE A 230 8.98 6.66 4.22
CA ILE A 230 9.08 7.67 5.28
C ILE A 230 7.72 8.32 5.56
N GLY A 231 7.35 8.47 6.84
CA GLY A 231 6.17 9.20 7.32
C GLY A 231 6.59 10.53 7.95
N LEU A 232 6.29 11.67 7.31
CA LEU A 232 6.81 12.96 7.78
C LEU A 232 5.97 13.61 8.88
N GLU A 233 4.65 13.38 8.92
CA GLU A 233 3.81 13.97 9.99
C GLU A 233 4.27 13.46 11.36
N ASP A 234 4.29 12.15 11.55
CA ASP A 234 4.77 11.51 12.78
C ASP A 234 6.25 11.80 13.05
N TYR A 235 7.12 11.78 12.02
CA TYR A 235 8.54 12.10 12.20
C TYR A 235 8.74 13.52 12.73
N THR A 236 8.07 14.51 12.14
CA THR A 236 8.22 15.91 12.58
C THR A 236 7.67 16.13 13.98
N ALA A 237 6.58 15.44 14.34
CA ALA A 237 6.06 15.44 15.71
C ALA A 237 7.07 14.83 16.70
N ASP A 238 7.70 13.70 16.36
CA ASP A 238 8.70 13.02 17.20
C ASP A 238 9.94 13.89 17.47
N ILE A 239 10.46 14.59 16.45
CA ILE A 239 11.62 15.49 16.62
C ILE A 239 11.24 16.88 17.17
N GLY A 240 9.96 17.15 17.41
CA GLY A 240 9.47 18.44 17.90
C GLY A 240 9.59 19.59 16.89
N ALA A 241 9.56 19.28 15.60
CA ALA A 241 9.63 20.26 14.52
C ALA A 241 8.25 20.49 13.87
N GLN A 242 8.05 21.68 13.31
CA GLN A 242 6.91 21.93 12.44
C GLN A 242 7.24 21.48 11.02
N ARG A 243 6.33 20.72 10.40
CA ARG A 243 6.42 20.36 8.99
C ARG A 243 6.35 21.62 8.11
N THR A 244 7.30 21.77 7.20
CA THR A 244 7.37 22.91 6.27
C THR A 244 7.29 22.46 4.82
N THR A 245 6.93 23.38 3.93
CA THR A 245 6.99 23.13 2.47
C THR A 245 8.42 23.06 1.95
N GLU A 246 9.38 23.66 2.66
CA GLU A 246 10.80 23.64 2.31
C GLU A 246 11.45 22.29 2.66
N GLY A 247 10.93 21.59 3.66
CA GLY A 247 11.36 20.23 4.02
C GLY A 247 12.74 20.14 4.67
N ARG A 248 13.38 21.26 5.03
CA ARG A 248 14.72 21.27 5.68
C ARG A 248 14.75 20.44 6.96
N GLU A 249 13.67 20.49 7.74
CA GLU A 249 13.50 19.74 8.98
C GLU A 249 13.53 18.22 8.79
N SER A 250 13.17 17.74 7.59
CA SER A 250 13.10 16.32 7.26
C SER A 250 14.21 15.85 6.31
N PHE A 251 15.05 16.77 5.84
CA PHE A 251 16.05 16.50 4.80
C PHE A 251 17.00 15.36 5.17
N TRP A 252 17.53 15.38 6.39
CA TRP A 252 18.43 14.32 6.86
C TRP A 252 17.73 12.96 6.90
N ALA A 253 16.53 12.87 7.49
CA ALA A 253 15.81 11.60 7.59
C ALA A 253 15.40 11.05 6.22
N ARG A 254 14.98 11.92 5.29
CA ARG A 254 14.67 11.53 3.90
C ARG A 254 15.91 10.95 3.21
N CYS A 255 17.06 11.62 3.31
CA CYS A 255 18.33 11.12 2.77
C CYS A 255 18.76 9.81 3.43
N GLN A 256 18.57 9.69 4.76
CA GLN A 256 18.91 8.48 5.51
C GLN A 256 18.07 7.28 5.07
N VAL A 257 16.75 7.46 4.89
CA VAL A 257 15.85 6.42 4.36
C VAL A 257 16.23 6.02 2.93
N VAL A 258 16.57 6.97 2.06
CA VAL A 258 17.04 6.65 0.70
C VAL A 258 18.29 5.79 0.74
N ASN A 259 19.31 6.20 1.49
CA ASN A 259 20.58 5.45 1.55
C ASN A 259 20.38 4.06 2.17
N ALA A 260 19.61 3.95 3.24
CA ALA A 260 19.29 2.68 3.88
C ALA A 260 18.57 1.73 2.91
N ALA A 261 17.52 2.19 2.23
CA ALA A 261 16.78 1.40 1.26
C ALA A 261 17.68 0.92 0.11
N ARG A 262 18.51 1.82 -0.44
CA ARG A 262 19.45 1.50 -1.53
C ARG A 262 20.50 0.49 -1.10
N ALA A 263 21.08 0.65 0.09
CA ALA A 263 22.06 -0.28 0.63
C ALA A 263 21.47 -1.67 0.86
N ALA A 264 20.18 -1.75 1.26
CA ALA A 264 19.46 -3.01 1.42
C ALA A 264 18.89 -3.58 0.10
N GLY A 265 19.03 -2.88 -1.03
CA GLY A 265 18.51 -3.32 -2.33
C GLY A 265 16.98 -3.25 -2.46
N VAL A 266 16.33 -2.37 -1.68
CA VAL A 266 14.86 -2.18 -1.67
C VAL A 266 14.47 -0.78 -2.15
N GLN A 267 13.19 -0.58 -2.48
CA GLN A 267 12.72 0.70 -3.02
C GLN A 267 12.58 1.77 -1.91
N PRO A 268 13.20 2.96 -2.04
CA PRO A 268 12.89 4.09 -1.18
C PRO A 268 11.60 4.78 -1.63
N ILE A 269 10.63 4.95 -0.72
CA ILE A 269 9.36 5.60 -1.03
C ILE A 269 9.12 6.82 -0.13
N ASP A 270 8.72 7.93 -0.75
CA ASP A 270 8.50 9.21 -0.08
C ASP A 270 7.11 9.27 0.58
N THR A 271 6.97 10.25 1.47
CA THR A 271 5.77 10.49 2.29
C THR A 271 4.55 10.97 1.49
N VAL A 272 3.41 11.16 2.15
CA VAL A 272 2.20 11.76 1.54
C VAL A 272 2.35 13.28 1.33
N TYR A 273 1.54 13.84 0.44
CA TYR A 273 1.36 15.28 0.30
C TYR A 273 -0.07 15.64 0.72
N SER A 274 -0.22 16.45 1.76
CA SER A 274 -1.49 16.67 2.45
C SER A 274 -2.41 17.67 1.75
N ASP A 275 -1.86 18.68 1.06
CA ASP A 275 -2.67 19.64 0.32
C ASP A 275 -3.14 19.04 -1.02
N VAL A 276 -4.41 18.65 -1.08
CA VAL A 276 -5.01 18.04 -2.28
C VAL A 276 -5.27 19.09 -3.38
N ALA A 277 -5.41 20.36 -3.01
CA ALA A 277 -5.70 21.44 -3.94
C ALA A 277 -4.44 21.97 -4.62
N ASP A 278 -3.29 21.95 -3.93
CA ASP A 278 -2.01 22.42 -4.45
C ASP A 278 -1.32 21.40 -5.39
N VAL A 279 -1.74 21.42 -6.65
CA VAL A 279 -1.19 20.57 -7.71
C VAL A 279 0.27 20.91 -8.04
N GLU A 280 0.62 22.20 -8.03
CA GLU A 280 1.98 22.65 -8.37
C GLU A 280 2.97 22.35 -7.24
N GLY A 281 2.55 22.56 -5.98
CA GLY A 281 3.32 22.17 -4.82
C GLY A 281 3.53 20.66 -4.75
N LEU A 282 2.52 19.84 -5.07
CA LEU A 282 2.68 18.40 -5.24
C LEU A 282 3.73 18.07 -6.31
N ARG A 283 3.65 18.72 -7.49
CA ARG A 283 4.59 18.48 -8.59
C ARG A 283 6.03 18.79 -8.18
N ALA A 284 6.24 19.94 -7.52
CA ALA A 284 7.55 20.34 -6.99
C ALA A 284 8.07 19.32 -5.96
N ALA A 285 7.23 18.90 -5.01
CA ALA A 285 7.60 17.93 -3.98
C ALA A 285 7.97 16.56 -4.58
N VAL A 286 7.28 16.11 -5.63
CA VAL A 286 7.61 14.85 -6.32
C VAL A 286 8.95 14.97 -7.07
N LEU A 287 9.19 16.08 -7.76
CA LEU A 287 10.46 16.31 -8.45
C LEU A 287 11.65 16.36 -7.49
N GLU A 288 11.46 16.98 -6.32
CA GLU A 288 12.45 17.00 -5.26
C GLU A 288 12.71 15.59 -4.70
N ALA A 289 11.65 14.83 -4.38
CA ALA A 289 11.77 13.46 -3.91
C ALA A 289 12.51 12.56 -4.92
N ARG A 290 12.16 12.67 -6.20
CA ARG A 290 12.87 12.00 -7.30
C ARG A 290 14.34 12.42 -7.35
N GLY A 291 14.64 13.71 -7.16
CA GLY A 291 16.00 14.26 -7.09
C GLY A 291 16.84 13.66 -5.96
N LEU A 292 16.23 13.41 -4.79
CA LEU A 292 16.86 12.72 -3.67
C LEU A 292 17.06 11.22 -3.92
N GLY A 293 16.29 10.62 -4.83
CA GLY A 293 16.41 9.21 -5.22
C GLY A 293 15.24 8.32 -4.81
N PHE A 294 14.14 8.90 -4.32
CA PHE A 294 12.87 8.19 -4.09
C PHE A 294 12.24 7.71 -5.40
N GLU A 295 11.49 6.62 -5.33
CA GLU A 295 10.86 5.97 -6.50
C GLU A 295 9.35 6.10 -6.54
N GLY A 296 8.76 6.65 -5.49
CA GLY A 296 7.33 6.81 -5.38
C GLY A 296 6.93 7.71 -4.23
N LYS A 297 5.63 8.01 -4.16
CA LYS A 297 5.04 8.89 -3.17
C LYS A 297 3.67 8.37 -2.73
N GLY A 298 3.34 8.56 -1.46
CA GLY A 298 1.98 8.35 -0.97
C GLY A 298 1.01 9.38 -1.55
N CYS A 299 -0.22 8.98 -1.87
CA CYS A 299 -1.31 9.88 -2.21
C CYS A 299 -2.53 9.63 -1.33
N ILE A 300 -3.23 10.69 -0.99
CA ILE A 300 -4.47 10.66 -0.17
C ILE A 300 -5.70 11.02 -1.00
N HIS A 301 -5.52 11.38 -2.28
CA HIS A 301 -6.60 11.69 -3.18
C HIS A 301 -6.29 11.26 -4.63
N PRO A 302 -7.26 10.70 -5.38
CA PRO A 302 -7.02 10.21 -6.74
C PRO A 302 -6.46 11.24 -7.72
N ARG A 303 -6.78 12.53 -7.55
CA ARG A 303 -6.25 13.63 -8.39
C ARG A 303 -4.72 13.75 -8.34
N GLN A 304 -4.09 13.27 -7.28
CA GLN A 304 -2.64 13.32 -7.11
C GLN A 304 -1.92 12.27 -7.99
N ILE A 305 -2.60 11.17 -8.35
CA ILE A 305 -1.98 10.02 -9.04
C ILE A 305 -1.33 10.43 -10.36
N ARG A 306 -2.08 11.15 -11.22
CA ARG A 306 -1.57 11.58 -12.52
C ARG A 306 -0.33 12.48 -12.37
N VAL A 307 -0.37 13.44 -11.45
CA VAL A 307 0.73 14.39 -11.21
C VAL A 307 1.98 13.64 -10.72
N ILE A 308 1.80 12.69 -9.81
CA ILE A 308 2.87 11.83 -9.28
C ILE A 308 3.49 10.99 -10.41
N HIS A 309 2.66 10.32 -11.22
CA HIS A 309 3.12 9.49 -12.34
C HIS A 309 3.92 10.32 -13.36
N GLU A 310 3.40 11.49 -13.74
CA GLU A 310 4.08 12.39 -14.68
C GLU A 310 5.42 12.91 -14.15
N ALA A 311 5.51 13.27 -12.87
CA ALA A 311 6.72 13.85 -12.28
C ALA A 311 7.81 12.80 -12.00
N PHE A 312 7.42 11.56 -11.68
CA PHE A 312 8.37 10.43 -11.60
C PHE A 312 8.80 9.90 -12.98
N ALA A 313 8.05 10.18 -14.04
CA ALA A 313 8.41 9.77 -15.39
C ALA A 313 9.61 10.57 -15.92
N PRO A 314 10.56 9.93 -16.62
CA PRO A 314 11.63 10.64 -17.29
C PRO A 314 11.10 11.48 -18.45
N GLY A 315 11.67 12.66 -18.65
CA GLY A 315 11.32 13.55 -19.76
C GLY A 315 11.80 13.01 -21.11
N PRO A 316 11.20 13.43 -22.25
CA PRO A 316 11.61 12.95 -23.58
C PRO A 316 13.11 13.08 -23.85
N ASP A 317 13.71 14.22 -23.47
CA ASP A 317 15.15 14.46 -23.64
C ASP A 317 16.01 13.55 -22.76
N GLU A 318 15.54 13.21 -21.56
CA GLU A 318 16.22 12.28 -20.65
C GLU A 318 16.20 10.86 -21.22
N VAL A 319 15.07 10.44 -21.79
CA VAL A 319 14.90 9.13 -22.42
C VAL A 319 15.77 9.02 -23.67
N GLU A 320 15.76 10.03 -24.54
CA GLU A 320 16.58 10.05 -25.75
C GLU A 320 18.08 10.02 -25.42
N LYS A 321 18.50 10.80 -24.42
CA LYS A 321 19.88 10.74 -23.93
C LYS A 321 20.22 9.38 -23.33
N ALA A 322 19.31 8.77 -22.57
CA ALA A 322 19.52 7.45 -21.98
C ALA A 322 19.65 6.37 -23.05
N ARG A 323 18.79 6.35 -24.07
CA ARG A 323 18.87 5.43 -25.21
C ARG A 323 20.21 5.54 -25.94
N ARG A 324 20.69 6.76 -26.19
CA ARG A 324 22.02 6.99 -26.80
C ARG A 324 23.17 6.46 -25.94
N ILE A 325 23.10 6.62 -24.62
CA ILE A 325 24.11 6.10 -23.69
C ILE A 325 24.12 4.56 -23.72
N VAL A 326 22.96 3.93 -23.68
CA VAL A 326 22.83 2.46 -23.73
C VAL A 326 23.38 1.91 -25.04
N ALA A 327 22.97 2.47 -26.18
CA ALA A 327 23.44 2.06 -27.50
C ALA A 327 24.97 2.21 -27.66
N ALA A 328 25.53 3.34 -27.21
CA ALA A 328 26.97 3.56 -27.27
C ALA A 328 27.76 2.55 -26.42
N PHE A 329 27.23 2.16 -25.25
CA PHE A 329 27.87 1.16 -24.40
C PHE A 329 27.79 -0.26 -24.98
N GLU A 330 26.66 -0.63 -25.57
CA GLU A 330 26.51 -1.93 -26.26
C GLU A 330 27.49 -2.06 -27.43
N GLU A 331 27.66 -1.00 -28.22
CA GLU A 331 28.65 -0.94 -29.31
C GLU A 331 30.09 -1.07 -28.77
N ALA A 332 30.39 -0.43 -27.64
CA ALA A 332 31.70 -0.49 -27.00
C ALA A 332 32.00 -1.90 -26.44
N GLN A 333 31.02 -2.54 -25.79
CA GLN A 333 31.14 -3.92 -25.30
C GLN A 333 31.38 -4.90 -26.45
N ALA A 334 30.68 -4.74 -27.59
CA ALA A 334 30.90 -5.56 -28.77
C ALA A 334 32.33 -5.44 -29.34
N ARG A 335 33.02 -4.33 -29.04
CA ARG A 335 34.43 -4.08 -29.39
C ARG A 335 35.42 -4.43 -28.27
N GLY A 336 34.96 -4.99 -27.15
CA GLY A 336 35.79 -5.33 -26.00
C GLY A 336 36.27 -4.13 -25.17
N LEU A 337 35.62 -2.97 -25.29
CA LEU A 337 35.95 -1.75 -24.55
C LEU A 337 35.06 -1.61 -23.31
N ALA A 338 35.66 -1.30 -22.16
CA ALA A 338 34.95 -1.17 -20.88
C ALA A 338 34.34 0.23 -20.64
N ALA A 339 34.75 1.23 -21.42
CA ALA A 339 34.23 2.61 -21.35
C ALA A 339 34.32 3.28 -22.73
N VAL A 340 33.38 4.17 -23.03
CA VAL A 340 33.30 4.89 -24.31
C VAL A 340 33.00 6.36 -24.09
N ALA A 341 33.55 7.24 -24.93
CA ALA A 341 33.22 8.66 -24.90
C ALA A 341 31.99 8.92 -25.78
N LEU A 342 31.00 9.63 -25.24
CA LEU A 342 29.86 10.17 -26.02
C LEU A 342 29.89 11.70 -25.91
N GLY A 343 30.36 12.36 -26.97
CA GLY A 343 30.68 13.78 -26.93
C GLY A 343 31.85 14.07 -25.99
N SER A 344 31.68 14.98 -25.04
CA SER A 344 32.70 15.36 -24.05
C SER A 344 32.65 14.55 -22.74
N LYS A 345 31.75 13.56 -22.63
CA LYS A 345 31.54 12.80 -21.38
C LYS A 345 31.91 11.34 -21.54
N MET A 346 32.55 10.78 -20.51
CA MET A 346 32.85 9.35 -20.41
C MET A 346 31.59 8.60 -20.00
N ILE A 347 31.32 7.47 -20.67
CA ILE A 347 30.29 6.50 -20.31
C ILE A 347 30.99 5.35 -19.59
N ASP A 348 30.70 5.22 -18.31
CA ASP A 348 31.13 4.13 -17.44
C ASP A 348 29.92 3.27 -16.99
N PRO A 349 30.13 2.10 -16.37
CA PRO A 349 29.03 1.21 -15.98
C PRO A 349 27.96 1.87 -15.08
N PRO A 350 28.30 2.74 -14.10
CA PRO A 350 27.29 3.52 -13.35
C PRO A 350 26.40 4.41 -14.23
N VAL A 351 26.97 5.13 -15.19
CA VAL A 351 26.22 5.99 -16.13
C VAL A 351 25.26 5.15 -16.98
N VAL A 352 25.69 3.97 -17.43
CA VAL A 352 24.87 3.04 -18.21
C VAL A 352 23.72 2.49 -17.38
N ARG A 353 23.97 2.02 -16.14
CA ARG A 353 22.90 1.51 -15.27
C ARG A 353 21.80 2.56 -15.03
N ARG A 354 22.19 3.82 -14.84
CA ARG A 354 21.24 4.94 -14.72
C ARG A 354 20.44 5.15 -16.01
N ALA A 355 21.09 5.04 -17.17
CA ALA A 355 20.44 5.18 -18.47
C ALA A 355 19.45 4.03 -18.73
N GLN A 356 19.86 2.78 -18.50
CA GLN A 356 18.98 1.59 -18.64
C GLN A 356 17.73 1.73 -17.78
N ARG A 357 17.89 2.13 -16.51
CA ARG A 357 16.76 2.40 -15.60
C ARG A 357 15.83 3.49 -16.14
N THR A 358 16.39 4.54 -16.73
CA THR A 358 15.60 5.64 -17.33
C THR A 358 14.78 5.12 -18.51
N VAL A 359 15.34 4.24 -19.35
CA VAL A 359 14.60 3.60 -20.45
C VAL A 359 13.48 2.69 -19.93
N GLN A 360 13.75 1.84 -18.93
CA GLN A 360 12.74 0.97 -18.31
C GLN A 360 11.58 1.76 -17.72
N LEU A 361 11.85 2.90 -17.07
CA LEU A 361 10.83 3.79 -16.54
C LEU A 361 9.97 4.44 -17.64
N ALA A 362 10.56 4.71 -18.80
CA ALA A 362 9.85 5.28 -19.95
C ALA A 362 8.91 4.27 -20.61
N GLU A 363 9.34 3.01 -20.72
CA GLU A 363 8.53 1.91 -21.28
C GLU A 363 7.34 1.57 -20.38
N ALA A 364 7.50 1.65 -19.05
CA ALA A 364 6.43 1.44 -18.08
C ALA A 364 5.37 2.56 -18.02
N ARG A 365 5.45 3.54 -18.93
CA ARG A 365 4.46 4.61 -19.12
C ARG A 365 3.42 4.23 -20.18
N GLU A 366 3.78 3.38 -21.13
CA GLU A 366 2.91 2.84 -22.18
C GLU A 366 2.06 1.69 -21.62
#